data_AF-A0A177TLX3-F1
#
_entry.id   AF-A0A177TLX3-F1
#
_cell.length_a   1.000
_cell.length_b   1.000
_cell.length_c   1.000
_cell.angle_alpha   90.00
_cell.angle_beta   90.00
_cell.angle_gamma   90.00
#
_symmetry.space_group_name_H-M   'P 1'
#
loop_
_entity.id
_entity.type
_entity.pdbx_description
1 polymer ?
#
loop_
_entity_poly.entity_id
_entity_poly.type
_entity_poly.pdbx_seq_one_letter_code
_entity_poly.pdbx_strand_id
1 'polypeptide(L)'
;MDVLERLRRTPATKNLKVDVVCILLIATGLTLLREITMRLLLRPIGAKYVVSVSPDEPTTSSSKTQNGANGNGASSTDAVAKGSRTLSKRERRRLQHLQRHNESRFAEQGWSVLYYTCASLVGLYISVHQPWWPMNMKEFWTDYPELTIDALIKYYYLVQTGFYVHQMIVLHLEAPRKDHWQMFSHHVITIGLQTASYAVCYHRVGVAVMMLLDPCDVLLSAAKMLRYVGFQTLCDIFFGLFLLSWLVLRHVLYNCVLYSVMFDNDLYSDVGTRKSGLSKATITHILIAMLAVLQCILLMWFVMIVKVAYRVVTGSGAADTRSDDEDEDEFDSASTEDEVVSNGAKKNGRAIASSALEGTTKEARQRTTIKS
;
A
#
# COMPACT_ATOMS: atom_id res chain seq x y z
N MET A 1 7.95 -3.95 45.17
CA MET A 1 7.98 -3.73 43.71
C MET A 1 8.48 -5.03 43.10
N ASP A 2 7.56 -5.81 42.58
CA ASP A 2 7.75 -7.21 42.21
C ASP A 2 8.70 -7.34 41.01
N VAL A 3 9.45 -8.43 40.88
CA VAL A 3 10.41 -8.61 39.75
C VAL A 3 9.69 -8.48 38.41
N LEU A 4 8.44 -8.96 38.35
CA LEU A 4 7.55 -8.85 37.19
C LEU A 4 7.20 -7.40 36.85
N GLU A 5 6.97 -6.56 37.86
CA GLU A 5 6.65 -5.15 37.68
C GLU A 5 7.87 -4.35 37.18
N ARG A 6 9.07 -4.75 37.63
CA ARG A 6 10.34 -4.18 37.17
C ARG A 6 10.71 -4.63 35.74
N LEU A 7 10.30 -5.84 35.31
CA LEU A 7 10.45 -6.30 33.93
C LEU A 7 9.42 -5.64 33.00
N ARG A 8 8.22 -5.37 33.51
CA ARG A 8 7.14 -4.70 32.76
C ARG A 8 7.46 -3.25 32.43
N ARG A 9 8.09 -2.51 33.35
CA ARG A 9 8.46 -1.11 33.17
C ARG A 9 9.92 -0.97 32.75
N THR A 10 10.15 -0.53 31.52
CA THR A 10 11.49 -0.25 31.00
C THR A 10 11.75 1.25 30.92
N PRO A 11 12.99 1.73 31.07
CA PRO A 11 13.31 3.13 30.83
C PRO A 11 12.97 3.49 29.37
N ALA A 12 12.13 4.51 29.17
CA ALA A 12 11.56 4.81 27.85
C ALA A 12 12.64 5.04 26.78
N THR A 13 13.73 5.73 27.12
CA THR A 13 14.71 6.21 26.12
C THR A 13 16.17 6.03 26.53
N LYS A 14 16.47 5.14 27.50
CA LYS A 14 17.83 4.97 28.02
C LYS A 14 18.83 4.43 26.98
N ASN A 15 18.35 3.70 25.96
CA ASN A 15 19.17 3.09 24.91
C ASN A 15 18.62 3.38 23.50
N LEU A 16 18.42 4.66 23.14
CA LEU A 16 17.85 5.03 21.84
C LEU A 16 18.62 4.40 20.65
N LYS A 17 19.94 4.24 20.75
CA LYS A 17 20.75 3.56 19.73
C LYS A 17 20.34 2.10 19.53
N VAL A 18 20.06 1.38 20.62
CA VAL A 18 19.59 -0.01 20.56
C VAL A 18 18.20 -0.06 19.96
N ASP A 19 17.32 0.86 20.36
CA ASP A 19 15.95 0.95 19.82
C ASP A 19 15.97 1.19 18.29
N VAL A 20 16.86 2.04 17.79
CA VAL A 20 17.06 2.26 16.34
C VAL A 20 17.54 0.99 15.63
N VAL A 21 18.50 0.27 16.21
CA VAL A 21 18.95 -1.02 15.64
C VAL A 21 17.80 -2.02 15.60
N CYS A 22 16.99 -2.10 16.67
CA CYS A 22 15.79 -2.95 16.69
C CYS A 22 14.80 -2.58 15.58
N ILE A 23 14.53 -1.29 15.36
CA ILE A 23 13.65 -0.82 14.29
C ILE A 23 14.16 -1.28 12.92
N LEU A 24 15.46 -1.14 12.65
CA LEU A 24 16.05 -1.55 11.37
C LEU A 24 16.03 -3.07 11.17
N LEU A 25 16.26 -3.85 12.23
CA LEU A 25 16.14 -5.31 12.20
C LEU A 25 14.69 -5.73 11.95
N ILE A 26 13.72 -5.09 12.61
CA ILE A 26 12.29 -5.33 12.40
C ILE A 26 11.91 -4.98 10.96
N ALA A 27 12.33 -3.82 10.43
CA ALA A 27 12.04 -3.42 9.06
C ALA A 27 12.57 -4.45 8.05
N THR A 28 13.80 -4.92 8.24
CA THR A 28 14.42 -5.94 7.37
C THR A 28 13.68 -7.27 7.49
N GLY A 29 13.35 -7.70 8.72
CA GLY A 29 12.58 -8.91 8.98
C GLY A 29 11.19 -8.88 8.35
N LEU A 30 10.50 -7.72 8.41
CA LEU A 30 9.20 -7.52 7.76
C LEU A 30 9.30 -7.57 6.24
N THR A 31 10.38 -7.06 5.63
CA THR A 31 10.61 -7.21 4.18
C THR A 31 10.71 -8.67 3.77
N LEU A 32 11.49 -9.47 4.52
CA LEU A 32 11.62 -10.91 4.25
C LEU A 32 10.30 -11.64 4.50
N LEU A 33 9.62 -11.33 5.61
CA LEU A 33 8.34 -11.93 5.96
C LEU A 33 7.26 -11.63 4.91
N ARG A 34 7.20 -10.39 4.40
CA ARG A 34 6.33 -10.00 3.29
C ARG A 34 6.59 -10.86 2.08
N GLU A 35 7.85 -10.97 1.65
CA GLU A 35 8.19 -11.71 0.44
C GLU A 35 7.87 -13.20 0.56
N ILE A 36 8.16 -13.80 1.73
CA ILE A 36 7.83 -15.20 2.02
C ILE A 36 6.32 -15.40 1.99
N THR A 37 5.56 -14.55 2.68
CA THR A 37 4.09 -14.64 2.76
C THR A 37 3.45 -14.45 1.39
N MET A 38 3.93 -13.49 0.60
CA MET A 38 3.44 -13.25 -0.75
C MET A 38 3.72 -14.44 -1.68
N ARG A 39 4.94 -14.99 -1.64
CA ARG A 39 5.33 -16.11 -2.51
C ARG A 39 4.65 -17.43 -2.14
N LEU A 40 4.61 -17.77 -0.85
CA LEU A 40 4.19 -19.10 -0.40
C LEU A 40 2.69 -19.23 -0.13
N LEU A 41 2.02 -18.14 0.21
CA LEU A 41 0.61 -18.17 0.62
C LEU A 41 -0.27 -17.38 -0.35
N LEU A 42 0.00 -16.08 -0.50
CA LEU A 42 -0.96 -15.16 -1.12
C LEU A 42 -1.02 -15.27 -2.65
N ARG A 43 0.11 -15.41 -3.34
CA ARG A 43 0.12 -15.61 -4.81
C ARG A 43 -0.54 -16.93 -5.24
N PRO A 44 -0.29 -18.09 -4.58
CA PRO A 44 -1.03 -19.33 -4.88
C PRO A 44 -2.54 -19.20 -4.66
N ILE A 45 -2.97 -18.49 -3.61
CA ILE A 45 -4.39 -18.19 -3.38
C ILE A 45 -4.92 -17.30 -4.49
N GLY A 46 -4.18 -16.24 -4.86
CA GLY A 46 -4.51 -15.34 -5.95
C GLY A 46 -4.74 -16.08 -7.27
N ALA A 47 -3.79 -16.92 -7.68
CA ALA A 47 -3.88 -17.71 -8.91
C ALA A 47 -5.09 -18.68 -8.95
N LYS A 48 -5.64 -19.05 -7.78
CA LYS A 48 -6.79 -19.94 -7.69
C LYS A 48 -8.14 -19.21 -7.70
N TYR A 49 -8.21 -18.03 -7.07
CA TYR A 49 -9.49 -17.35 -6.79
C TYR A 49 -9.67 -15.99 -7.48
N VAL A 50 -8.61 -15.37 -8.01
CA VAL A 50 -8.73 -14.11 -8.75
C VAL A 50 -9.48 -14.35 -10.06
N VAL A 51 -10.43 -13.47 -10.36
CA VAL A 51 -11.25 -13.56 -11.57
C VAL A 51 -10.36 -13.49 -12.81
N SER A 52 -10.59 -14.40 -13.75
CA SER A 52 -9.82 -14.49 -14.99
C SER A 52 -10.14 -13.31 -15.92
N VAL A 53 -9.10 -12.64 -16.43
CA VAL A 53 -9.27 -11.57 -17.44
C VAL A 53 -9.73 -12.15 -18.78
N SER A 54 -10.87 -11.68 -19.28
CA SER A 54 -11.49 -12.15 -20.54
C SER A 54 -11.19 -11.22 -21.72
N PRO A 55 -11.10 -11.72 -22.98
CA PRO A 55 -10.80 -10.89 -24.15
C PRO A 55 -11.96 -10.00 -24.61
N ASP A 56 -13.19 -10.37 -24.27
CA ASP A 56 -14.42 -9.67 -24.67
C ASP A 56 -14.82 -8.56 -23.70
N GLU A 57 -14.14 -8.47 -22.56
CA GLU A 57 -14.25 -7.31 -21.67
C GLU A 57 -13.42 -6.18 -22.28
N PRO A 58 -14.01 -5.02 -22.64
CA PRO A 58 -13.22 -3.89 -23.06
C PRO A 58 -12.20 -3.60 -21.96
N THR A 59 -10.93 -3.43 -22.35
CA THR A 59 -9.85 -2.97 -21.47
C THR A 59 -10.19 -1.57 -20.98
N THR A 60 -11.01 -1.55 -19.96
CA THR A 60 -11.35 -0.43 -19.12
C THR A 60 -11.59 -1.04 -17.77
N SER A 61 -10.59 -0.95 -16.90
CA SER A 61 -10.80 -0.86 -15.45
C SER A 61 -11.81 0.23 -15.06
N SER A 62 -12.27 1.06 -15.99
CA SER A 62 -13.51 1.82 -15.93
C SER A 62 -14.73 0.98 -16.36
N SER A 63 -15.45 0.45 -15.39
CA SER A 63 -16.78 -0.12 -15.58
C SER A 63 -17.72 0.91 -16.22
N LYS A 64 -17.94 0.83 -17.54
CA LYS A 64 -19.20 1.25 -18.14
C LYS A 64 -20.15 0.06 -18.12
N THR A 65 -20.94 -0.02 -17.05
CA THR A 65 -22.12 -0.87 -17.02
C THR A 65 -23.12 -0.42 -18.08
N GLN A 66 -23.45 -1.34 -18.98
CA GLN A 66 -24.69 -1.33 -19.73
C GLN A 66 -25.86 -1.28 -18.75
N ASN A 67 -26.71 -0.25 -18.84
CA ASN A 67 -28.16 -0.39 -19.07
C ASN A 67 -28.89 0.96 -19.00
N GLY A 68 -29.70 1.23 -20.02
CA GLY A 68 -30.61 2.38 -20.10
C GLY A 68 -31.24 2.46 -21.48
N ALA A 69 -32.45 1.90 -21.61
CA ALA A 69 -33.21 1.79 -22.84
C ALA A 69 -33.65 3.14 -23.43
N ASN A 70 -33.66 3.21 -24.78
CA ASN A 70 -34.81 3.50 -25.65
C ASN A 70 -34.45 4.44 -26.82
N GLY A 71 -34.68 3.99 -28.06
CA GLY A 71 -34.52 4.80 -29.26
C GLY A 71 -34.41 3.98 -30.55
N ASN A 72 -35.55 3.80 -31.22
CA ASN A 72 -35.74 3.13 -32.51
C ASN A 72 -34.63 3.38 -33.56
N GLY A 73 -34.18 2.30 -34.21
CA GLY A 73 -33.36 2.34 -35.42
C GLY A 73 -33.40 0.98 -36.11
N ALA A 74 -33.67 0.99 -37.42
CA ALA A 74 -34.20 -0.14 -38.17
C ALA A 74 -33.25 -1.33 -38.34
N SER A 75 -33.86 -2.47 -38.67
CA SER A 75 -33.22 -3.75 -38.91
C SER A 75 -32.15 -3.71 -40.01
N SER A 76 -30.99 -4.30 -39.73
CA SER A 76 -30.22 -5.02 -40.75
C SER A 76 -29.75 -6.33 -40.14
N THR A 77 -30.31 -7.40 -40.67
CA THR A 77 -29.97 -8.78 -40.36
C THR A 77 -28.58 -9.09 -40.88
N ASP A 78 -27.59 -9.04 -40.00
CA ASP A 78 -26.33 -9.77 -40.19
C ASP A 78 -26.09 -10.60 -38.93
N ALA A 79 -26.67 -11.80 -38.95
CA ALA A 79 -26.32 -12.86 -38.01
C ALA A 79 -24.90 -13.33 -38.31
N VAL A 80 -23.91 -12.55 -37.84
CA VAL A 80 -22.51 -12.95 -37.84
C VAL A 80 -22.35 -14.05 -36.79
N ALA A 81 -22.09 -15.25 -37.27
CA ALA A 81 -21.71 -16.40 -36.48
C ALA A 81 -20.63 -16.01 -35.45
N LYS A 82 -20.86 -16.35 -34.16
CA LYS A 82 -19.84 -16.36 -33.10
C LYS A 82 -18.77 -17.39 -33.43
N GLY A 83 -17.94 -17.10 -34.44
CA GLY A 83 -16.69 -17.79 -34.67
C GLY A 83 -15.72 -17.38 -33.57
N SER A 84 -15.13 -18.37 -32.90
CA SER A 84 -14.03 -18.20 -31.95
C SER A 84 -12.95 -17.30 -32.55
N ARG A 85 -12.94 -16.02 -32.19
CA ARG A 85 -11.92 -15.06 -32.61
C ARG A 85 -10.58 -15.56 -32.10
N THR A 86 -9.69 -15.96 -33.01
CA THR A 86 -8.35 -16.43 -32.65
C THR A 86 -7.52 -15.25 -32.14
N LEU A 87 -7.32 -15.18 -30.82
CA LEU A 87 -6.51 -14.13 -30.20
C LEU A 87 -5.09 -14.13 -30.78
N SER A 88 -4.63 -12.95 -31.18
CA SER A 88 -3.25 -12.71 -31.60
C SER A 88 -2.28 -13.03 -30.47
N LYS A 89 -1.02 -13.31 -30.83
CA LYS A 89 0.04 -13.59 -29.86
C LYS A 89 0.23 -12.42 -28.87
N ARG A 90 0.06 -11.17 -29.32
CA ARG A 90 0.16 -9.96 -28.49
C ARG A 90 -1.00 -9.87 -27.50
N GLU A 91 -2.24 -10.10 -27.93
CA GLU A 91 -3.41 -10.10 -27.05
C GLU A 91 -3.31 -11.17 -25.96
N ARG A 92 -2.88 -12.39 -26.29
CA ARG A 92 -2.68 -13.46 -25.30
C ARG A 92 -1.63 -13.09 -24.24
N ARG A 93 -0.52 -12.46 -24.67
CA ARG A 93 0.52 -11.99 -23.75
C ARG A 93 0.00 -10.88 -22.84
N ARG A 94 -0.80 -9.94 -23.38
CA ARG A 94 -1.44 -8.86 -22.63
C ARG A 94 -2.36 -9.43 -21.55
N LEU A 95 -3.26 -10.35 -21.90
CA LEU A 95 -4.19 -10.98 -20.96
C LEU A 95 -3.44 -11.74 -19.84
N GLN A 96 -2.39 -12.50 -20.19
CA GLN A 96 -1.57 -13.18 -19.18
C GLN A 96 -0.81 -12.22 -18.28
N HIS A 97 -0.34 -11.09 -18.82
CA HIS A 97 0.33 -10.06 -18.03
C HIS A 97 -0.65 -9.41 -17.05
N LEU A 98 -1.82 -8.96 -17.53
CA LEU A 98 -2.90 -8.40 -16.70
C LEU A 98 -3.36 -9.38 -15.61
N GLN A 99 -3.48 -10.67 -15.94
CA GLN A 99 -3.84 -11.72 -14.98
C GLN A 99 -2.80 -11.81 -13.85
N ARG A 100 -1.52 -11.91 -14.19
CA ARG A 100 -0.43 -11.95 -13.19
C ARG A 100 -0.35 -10.66 -12.37
N HIS A 101 -0.64 -9.52 -13.00
CA HIS A 101 -0.70 -8.23 -12.33
C HIS A 101 -1.81 -8.22 -11.26
N ASN A 102 -3.04 -8.61 -11.62
CA ASN A 102 -4.17 -8.72 -10.69
C ASN A 102 -3.87 -9.69 -9.53
N GLU A 103 -3.24 -10.83 -9.81
CA GLU A 103 -2.79 -11.78 -8.79
C GLU A 103 -1.75 -11.18 -7.83
N SER A 104 -0.78 -10.41 -8.35
CA SER A 104 0.20 -9.70 -7.51
C SER A 104 -0.46 -8.64 -6.65
N ARG A 105 -1.35 -7.82 -7.22
CA ARG A 105 -2.09 -6.79 -6.47
C ARG A 105 -2.97 -7.39 -5.39
N PHE A 106 -3.65 -8.50 -5.67
CA PHE A 106 -4.39 -9.25 -4.65
C PHE A 106 -3.46 -9.67 -3.50
N ALA A 107 -2.27 -10.20 -3.81
CA ALA A 107 -1.30 -10.60 -2.80
C ALA A 107 -0.74 -9.41 -2.00
N GLU A 108 -0.50 -8.27 -2.63
CA GLU A 108 -0.08 -7.04 -1.96
C GLU A 108 -1.14 -6.57 -0.94
N GLN A 109 -2.42 -6.57 -1.34
CA GLN A 109 -3.52 -6.22 -0.43
C GLN A 109 -3.69 -7.26 0.68
N GLY A 110 -3.47 -8.54 0.40
CA GLY A 110 -3.49 -9.61 1.41
C GLY A 110 -2.44 -9.42 2.50
N TRP A 111 -1.22 -9.00 2.13
CA TRP A 111 -0.18 -8.65 3.11
C TRP A 111 -0.64 -7.49 4.00
N SER A 112 -1.22 -6.44 3.41
CA SER A 112 -1.76 -5.30 4.15
C SER A 112 -2.86 -5.72 5.14
N VAL A 113 -3.82 -6.56 4.72
CA VAL A 113 -4.88 -7.07 5.61
C VAL A 113 -4.26 -7.81 6.79
N LEU A 114 -3.32 -8.73 6.56
CA LEU A 114 -2.67 -9.51 7.62
C LEU A 114 -1.96 -8.62 8.63
N TYR A 115 -1.12 -7.68 8.16
CA TYR A 115 -0.37 -6.80 9.04
C TYR A 115 -1.30 -5.85 9.82
N TYR A 116 -2.14 -5.07 9.13
CA TYR A 116 -2.97 -4.06 9.77
C TYR A 116 -4.02 -4.66 10.70
N THR A 117 -4.49 -5.88 10.44
CA THR A 117 -5.39 -6.58 11.38
C THR A 117 -4.66 -6.89 12.68
N CYS A 118 -3.47 -7.49 12.60
CA CYS A 118 -2.66 -7.78 13.79
C CYS A 118 -2.28 -6.50 14.55
N ALA A 119 -1.82 -5.47 13.83
CA ALA A 119 -1.45 -4.18 14.42
C ALA A 119 -2.65 -3.51 15.10
N SER A 120 -3.82 -3.47 14.45
CA SER A 120 -5.05 -2.88 15.00
C SER A 120 -5.54 -3.64 16.24
N LEU A 121 -5.46 -4.98 16.26
CA LEU A 121 -5.86 -5.77 17.42
C LEU A 121 -4.93 -5.54 18.63
N VAL A 122 -3.62 -5.51 18.40
CA VAL A 122 -2.65 -5.19 19.46
C VAL A 122 -2.81 -3.74 19.94
N GLY A 123 -2.98 -2.80 19.02
CA GLY A 123 -3.24 -1.39 19.33
C GLY A 123 -4.52 -1.22 20.16
N LEU A 124 -5.59 -1.93 19.82
CA LEU A 124 -6.85 -1.91 20.57
C LEU A 124 -6.63 -2.48 21.97
N TYR A 125 -5.97 -3.63 22.07
CA TYR A 125 -5.64 -4.25 23.35
C TYR A 125 -4.83 -3.32 24.25
N ILE A 126 -3.82 -2.64 23.72
CA ILE A 126 -3.07 -1.64 24.49
C ILE A 126 -4.01 -0.53 24.95
N SER A 127 -4.77 0.05 24.00
CA SER A 127 -5.63 1.20 24.24
C SER A 127 -6.66 0.95 25.34
N VAL A 128 -7.36 -0.18 25.32
CA VAL A 128 -8.38 -0.51 26.35
C VAL A 128 -7.79 -0.64 27.76
N HIS A 129 -6.47 -0.84 27.89
CA HIS A 129 -5.75 -0.89 29.16
C HIS A 129 -5.07 0.44 29.51
N GLN A 130 -5.41 1.54 28.84
CA GLN A 130 -4.90 2.88 29.14
C GLN A 130 -5.99 3.80 29.71
N PRO A 131 -5.63 4.74 30.60
CA PRO A 131 -6.61 5.61 31.27
C PRO A 131 -7.35 6.56 30.33
N TRP A 132 -6.77 6.86 29.17
CA TRP A 132 -7.38 7.74 28.16
C TRP A 132 -8.48 7.07 27.34
N TRP A 133 -8.60 5.73 27.37
CA TRP A 133 -9.63 5.03 26.60
C TRP A 133 -11.01 5.13 27.26
N PRO A 134 -12.10 5.31 26.48
CA PRO A 134 -12.12 5.43 25.03
C PRO A 134 -11.71 6.81 24.51
N MET A 135 -12.06 7.91 25.18
CA MET A 135 -11.76 9.27 24.70
C MET A 135 -11.54 10.31 25.82
N ASN A 136 -10.97 9.92 26.96
CA ASN A 136 -10.57 10.87 28.00
C ASN A 136 -9.18 11.46 27.68
N MET A 137 -9.13 12.42 26.76
CA MET A 137 -7.88 12.98 26.23
C MET A 137 -7.00 13.66 27.30
N LYS A 138 -7.59 14.13 28.40
CA LYS A 138 -6.83 14.75 29.51
C LYS A 138 -5.83 13.77 30.12
N GLU A 139 -6.15 12.48 30.12
CA GLU A 139 -5.30 11.42 30.64
C GLU A 139 -4.06 11.14 29.78
N PHE A 140 -3.93 11.78 28.61
CA PHE A 140 -2.66 11.79 27.89
C PHE A 140 -1.55 12.48 28.67
N TRP A 141 -1.92 13.45 29.51
CA TRP A 141 -0.99 14.36 30.19
C TRP A 141 -0.81 14.06 31.67
N THR A 142 -1.66 13.21 32.26
CA THR A 142 -1.51 12.74 33.63
C THR A 142 -0.15 12.05 33.82
N ASP A 143 0.61 12.49 34.83
CA ASP A 143 1.95 12.02 35.18
C ASP A 143 3.02 12.20 34.08
N TYR A 144 2.78 13.12 33.14
CA TYR A 144 3.78 13.47 32.14
C TYR A 144 4.95 14.26 32.78
N PRO A 145 6.22 13.95 32.46
CA PRO A 145 6.69 12.89 31.56
C PRO A 145 6.81 11.51 32.24
N GLU A 146 6.20 10.49 31.64
CA GLU A 146 6.35 9.11 32.11
C GLU A 146 7.71 8.53 31.68
N LEU A 147 8.72 8.56 32.54
CA LEU A 147 10.08 8.12 32.19
C LEU A 147 10.23 6.60 32.02
N THR A 148 9.23 5.84 32.46
CA THR A 148 9.14 4.39 32.27
C THR A 148 7.99 4.06 31.34
N ILE A 149 8.22 3.17 30.38
CA ILE A 149 7.21 2.71 29.44
C ILE A 149 6.93 1.22 29.67
N ASP A 150 5.67 0.83 29.55
CA ASP A 150 5.29 -0.58 29.53
C ASP A 150 5.97 -1.28 28.33
N ALA A 151 6.51 -2.47 28.56
CA ALA A 151 7.26 -3.22 27.55
C ALA A 151 6.44 -3.50 26.28
N LEU A 152 5.13 -3.74 26.40
CA LEU A 152 4.26 -3.96 25.25
C LEU A 152 4.07 -2.69 24.43
N ILE A 153 3.88 -1.54 25.10
CA ILE A 153 3.79 -0.23 24.43
C ILE A 153 5.09 0.08 23.69
N LYS A 154 6.24 -0.18 24.33
CA LYS A 154 7.54 0.00 23.69
C LYS A 154 7.68 -0.90 22.47
N TYR A 155 7.39 -2.19 22.60
CA TYR A 155 7.45 -3.12 21.48
C TYR A 155 6.54 -2.71 20.33
N TYR A 156 5.30 -2.31 20.63
CA TYR A 156 4.35 -1.81 19.64
C TYR A 156 4.89 -0.59 18.88
N TYR A 157 5.49 0.37 19.59
CA TYR A 157 6.15 1.53 18.97
C TYR A 157 7.27 1.13 18.01
N LEU A 158 8.16 0.22 18.44
CA LEU A 158 9.29 -0.21 17.63
C LEU A 158 8.83 -1.00 16.39
N VAL A 159 7.83 -1.87 16.55
CA VAL A 159 7.26 -2.63 15.44
C VAL A 159 6.57 -1.72 14.43
N GLN A 160 5.72 -0.80 14.89
CA GLN A 160 5.05 0.15 14.01
C GLN A 160 6.05 1.04 13.28
N THR A 161 7.03 1.60 13.98
CA THR A 161 8.07 2.40 13.32
C THR A 161 8.87 1.56 12.31
N GLY A 162 9.21 0.32 12.66
CA GLY A 162 9.89 -0.62 11.76
C GLY A 162 9.07 -0.95 10.52
N PHE A 163 7.75 -1.11 10.65
CA PHE A 163 6.85 -1.32 9.53
C PHE A 163 6.77 -0.09 8.61
N TYR A 164 6.66 1.11 9.16
CA TYR A 164 6.65 2.33 8.34
C TYR A 164 7.99 2.56 7.62
N VAL A 165 9.12 2.22 8.25
CA VAL A 165 10.43 2.21 7.58
C VAL A 165 10.48 1.15 6.48
N HIS A 166 9.96 -0.05 6.72
CA HIS A 166 9.81 -1.09 5.70
C HIS A 166 8.96 -0.61 4.51
N GLN A 167 7.80 0.02 4.77
CA GLN A 167 6.94 0.58 3.73
C GLN A 167 7.63 1.70 2.94
N MET A 168 8.47 2.51 3.59
CA MET A 168 9.30 3.50 2.89
C MET A 168 10.26 2.83 1.90
N ILE A 169 10.89 1.71 2.26
CA ILE A 169 11.76 0.95 1.35
C ILE A 169 10.93 0.39 0.19
N VAL A 170 9.78 -0.23 0.49
CA VAL A 170 8.87 -0.79 -0.53
C VAL A 170 8.42 0.29 -1.52
N LEU A 171 8.11 1.50 -1.05
CA LEU A 171 7.69 2.62 -1.90
C LEU A 171 8.74 3.03 -2.95
N HIS A 172 10.04 2.82 -2.68
CA HIS A 172 11.11 3.11 -3.63
C HIS A 172 11.48 1.92 -4.52
N LEU A 173 11.14 0.70 -4.09
CA LEU A 173 11.35 -0.52 -4.88
C LEU A 173 10.22 -0.75 -5.88
N GLU A 174 9.00 -0.33 -5.55
CA GLU A 174 7.85 -0.37 -6.45
C GLU A 174 7.87 0.82 -7.43
N ALA A 175 7.31 0.63 -8.63
CA ALA A 175 7.22 1.70 -9.62
C ALA A 175 6.45 2.91 -9.04
N PRO A 176 6.93 4.15 -9.24
CA PRO A 176 6.32 5.32 -8.66
C PRO A 176 4.94 5.59 -9.28
N ARG A 177 3.91 5.59 -8.43
CA ARG A 177 2.52 5.90 -8.79
C ARG A 177 2.26 7.41 -8.86
N LYS A 178 1.11 7.84 -9.40
CA LYS A 178 0.72 9.27 -9.50
C LYS A 178 0.68 10.00 -8.14
N ASP A 179 0.51 9.26 -7.05
CA ASP A 179 0.46 9.73 -5.67
C ASP A 179 1.78 9.50 -4.89
N HIS A 180 2.87 9.13 -5.58
CA HIS A 180 4.14 8.75 -4.97
C HIS A 180 4.65 9.81 -3.98
N TRP A 181 4.70 11.07 -4.38
CA TRP A 181 5.16 12.16 -3.51
C TRP A 181 4.27 12.38 -2.28
N GLN A 182 2.95 12.19 -2.42
CA GLN A 182 2.02 12.32 -1.30
C GLN A 182 2.23 11.20 -0.28
N MET A 183 2.40 9.96 -0.76
CA MET A 183 2.72 8.81 0.09
C MET A 183 4.10 8.96 0.74
N PHE A 184 5.11 9.39 0.00
CA PHE A 184 6.45 9.64 0.53
C PHE A 184 6.43 10.69 1.64
N SER A 185 5.81 11.85 1.41
CA SER A 185 5.65 12.89 2.43
C SER A 185 4.91 12.39 3.66
N HIS A 186 3.85 11.60 3.49
CA HIS A 186 3.15 10.95 4.59
C HIS A 186 4.09 10.07 5.42
N HIS A 187 4.86 9.18 4.78
CA HIS A 187 5.80 8.29 5.49
C HIS A 187 6.89 9.07 6.24
N VAL A 188 7.42 10.15 5.65
CA VAL A 188 8.40 11.01 6.35
C VAL A 188 7.79 11.61 7.62
N ILE A 189 6.57 12.14 7.51
CA ILE A 189 5.87 12.77 8.64
C ILE A 189 5.50 11.74 9.71
N THR A 190 4.98 10.57 9.34
CA THR A 190 4.56 9.55 10.32
C THR A 190 5.74 8.94 11.05
N ILE A 191 6.84 8.59 10.36
CA ILE A 191 8.08 8.12 11.01
C ILE A 191 8.64 9.21 11.92
N GLY A 192 8.62 10.47 11.47
CA GLY A 192 9.04 11.61 12.28
C GLY A 192 8.18 11.79 13.54
N LEU A 193 6.85 11.70 13.44
CA LEU A 193 5.92 11.79 14.57
C LEU A 193 6.11 10.62 15.56
N GLN A 194 6.27 9.39 15.06
CA GLN A 194 6.51 8.21 15.90
C GLN A 194 7.83 8.35 16.68
N THR A 195 8.92 8.70 15.99
CA THR A 195 10.24 8.84 16.61
C THR A 195 10.31 10.04 17.56
N ALA A 196 9.74 11.18 17.19
CA ALA A 196 9.71 12.37 18.05
C ALA A 196 8.84 12.14 19.28
N SER A 197 7.62 11.60 19.13
CA SER A 197 6.73 11.31 20.27
C SER A 197 7.36 10.29 21.23
N TYR A 198 8.06 9.27 20.72
CA TYR A 198 8.83 8.34 21.54
C TYR A 198 9.98 9.04 22.30
N ALA A 199 10.73 9.92 21.64
CA ALA A 199 11.86 10.61 22.23
C ALA A 199 11.47 11.60 23.35
N VAL A 200 10.32 12.26 23.22
CA VAL A 200 9.79 13.21 24.22
C VAL A 200 8.74 12.62 25.16
N CYS A 201 8.58 11.30 25.19
CA CYS A 201 7.69 10.61 26.12
C CYS A 201 6.18 10.90 25.92
N TYR A 202 5.75 11.18 24.68
CA TYR A 202 4.34 11.35 24.27
C TYR A 202 3.71 10.00 23.89
N HIS A 203 4.04 8.93 24.63
CA HIS A 203 3.70 7.56 24.25
C HIS A 203 2.19 7.34 24.13
N ARG A 204 1.40 7.90 25.05
CA ARG A 204 -0.06 7.77 25.06
C ARG A 204 -0.68 8.39 23.81
N VAL A 205 -0.25 9.60 23.47
CA VAL A 205 -0.67 10.31 22.25
C VAL A 205 -0.30 9.52 21.00
N GLY A 206 0.95 9.05 20.88
CA GLY A 206 1.34 8.33 19.67
C GLY A 206 0.70 6.95 19.54
N VAL A 207 0.46 6.21 20.64
CA VAL A 207 -0.37 4.98 20.60
C VAL A 207 -1.77 5.30 20.10
N ALA A 208 -2.40 6.35 20.62
CA ALA A 208 -3.74 6.76 20.18
C ALA A 208 -3.75 7.10 18.68
N VAL A 209 -2.79 7.89 18.19
CA VAL A 209 -2.69 8.21 16.75
C VAL A 209 -2.49 6.95 15.91
N MET A 210 -1.56 6.07 16.25
CA MET A 210 -1.33 4.81 15.51
C MET A 210 -2.60 3.93 15.48
N MET A 211 -3.28 3.81 16.62
CA MET A 211 -4.50 3.01 16.73
C MET A 211 -5.69 3.59 15.93
N LEU A 212 -5.76 4.91 15.76
CA LEU A 212 -6.81 5.54 14.97
C LEU A 212 -6.57 5.43 13.46
N LEU A 213 -5.32 5.32 13.02
CA LEU A 213 -5.00 5.27 11.59
C LEU A 213 -5.19 3.86 11.01
N ASP A 214 -4.65 2.83 11.64
CA ASP A 214 -4.55 1.47 11.05
C ASP A 214 -5.87 0.76 10.69
N PRO A 215 -6.96 0.84 11.48
CA PRO A 215 -8.15 0.00 11.23
C PRO A 215 -8.83 0.27 9.88
N CYS A 216 -8.74 1.50 9.37
CA CYS A 216 -9.32 1.84 8.06
C CYS A 216 -8.63 1.10 6.91
N ASP A 217 -7.32 0.85 7.03
CA ASP A 217 -6.54 0.25 5.96
C ASP A 217 -6.84 -1.26 5.84
N VAL A 218 -7.26 -1.91 6.94
CA VAL A 218 -7.81 -3.27 6.90
C VAL A 218 -9.04 -3.34 5.99
N LEU A 219 -9.99 -2.42 6.18
CA LEU A 219 -11.24 -2.40 5.42
C LEU A 219 -10.98 -2.07 3.94
N LEU A 220 -10.11 -1.12 3.66
CA LEU A 220 -9.74 -0.75 2.28
C LEU A 220 -9.07 -1.91 1.53
N SER A 221 -8.06 -2.54 2.14
CA SER A 221 -7.36 -3.66 1.52
C SER A 221 -8.27 -4.88 1.36
N ALA A 222 -9.14 -5.16 2.34
CA ALA A 222 -10.13 -6.23 2.23
C ALA A 222 -11.14 -5.97 1.09
N ALA A 223 -11.64 -4.74 0.94
CA ALA A 223 -12.52 -4.37 -0.17
C ALA A 223 -11.84 -4.62 -1.53
N LYS A 224 -10.56 -4.21 -1.67
CA LYS A 224 -9.78 -4.44 -2.89
C LYS A 224 -9.59 -5.93 -3.19
N MET A 225 -9.29 -6.75 -2.17
CA MET A 225 -9.19 -8.21 -2.35
C MET A 225 -10.51 -8.83 -2.81
N LEU A 226 -11.63 -8.42 -2.20
CA LEU A 226 -12.97 -8.89 -2.56
C LEU A 226 -13.33 -8.54 -4.01
N ARG A 227 -12.89 -7.37 -4.48
CA ARG A 227 -13.02 -6.96 -5.89
C ARG A 227 -12.27 -7.92 -6.83
N TYR A 228 -11.01 -8.26 -6.53
CA TYR A 228 -10.21 -9.15 -7.38
C TYR A 228 -10.77 -10.58 -7.49
N VAL A 229 -11.48 -11.06 -6.46
CA VAL A 229 -12.14 -12.39 -6.49
C VAL A 229 -13.59 -12.35 -7.00
N GLY A 230 -14.09 -11.16 -7.41
CA GLY A 230 -15.41 -11.00 -8.01
C GLY A 230 -16.58 -10.91 -7.02
N PHE A 231 -16.32 -10.74 -5.72
CA PHE A 231 -17.37 -10.57 -4.71
C PHE A 231 -17.80 -9.11 -4.57
N GLN A 232 -18.47 -8.60 -5.61
CA GLN A 232 -18.83 -7.18 -5.72
C GLN A 232 -19.68 -6.66 -4.55
N THR A 233 -20.72 -7.39 -4.13
CA THR A 233 -21.58 -6.95 -3.02
C THR A 233 -20.81 -6.81 -1.71
N LEU A 234 -19.91 -7.74 -1.41
CA LEU A 234 -19.07 -7.65 -0.21
C LEU A 234 -18.03 -6.53 -0.34
N CYS A 235 -17.45 -6.35 -1.53
CA CYS A 235 -16.57 -5.22 -1.83
C CYS A 235 -17.26 -3.88 -1.52
N ASP A 236 -18.49 -3.69 -1.99
CA ASP A 236 -19.25 -2.45 -1.77
C ASP A 236 -19.60 -2.22 -0.29
N ILE A 237 -19.95 -3.29 0.44
CA ILE A 237 -20.18 -3.23 1.90
C ILE A 237 -18.91 -2.81 2.63
N PHE A 238 -17.77 -3.46 2.35
CA PHE A 238 -16.50 -3.14 2.98
C PHE A 238 -16.02 -1.73 2.61
N PHE A 239 -16.27 -1.28 1.38
CA PHE A 239 -15.98 0.10 0.96
C PHE A 239 -16.85 1.11 1.72
N GLY A 240 -18.14 0.82 1.94
CA GLY A 240 -19.02 1.64 2.77
C GLY A 240 -18.56 1.72 4.23
N LEU A 241 -18.18 0.58 4.82
CA LEU A 241 -17.62 0.52 6.17
C LEU A 241 -16.32 1.31 6.28
N PHE A 242 -15.44 1.18 5.27
CA PHE A 242 -14.20 1.95 5.16
C PHE A 242 -14.45 3.46 5.13
N LEU A 243 -15.43 3.92 4.34
CA LEU A 243 -15.78 5.34 4.25
C LEU A 243 -16.25 5.88 5.61
N LEU A 244 -17.12 5.13 6.30
CA LEU A 244 -17.62 5.51 7.62
C LEU A 244 -16.50 5.50 8.67
N SER A 245 -15.69 4.45 8.71
CA SER A 245 -14.57 4.35 9.66
C SER A 245 -13.55 5.45 9.43
N TRP A 246 -13.25 5.81 8.18
CA TRP A 246 -12.32 6.89 7.84
C TRP A 246 -12.80 8.21 8.43
N LEU A 247 -14.07 8.56 8.22
CA LEU A 247 -14.64 9.79 8.75
C LEU A 247 -14.55 9.83 10.28
N VAL A 248 -14.99 8.77 10.96
CA VAL A 248 -15.00 8.72 12.43
C VAL A 248 -13.59 8.71 13.00
N LEU A 249 -12.74 7.76 12.61
CA LEU A 249 -11.44 7.58 13.24
C LEU A 249 -10.47 8.71 12.88
N ARG A 250 -10.43 9.14 11.61
CA ARG A 250 -9.41 10.08 11.09
C ARG A 250 -9.86 11.54 11.06
N HIS A 251 -11.16 11.84 11.11
CA HIS A 251 -11.65 13.24 11.15
C HIS A 251 -12.42 13.62 12.40
N VAL A 252 -12.97 12.67 13.15
CA VAL A 252 -13.55 12.97 14.47
C VAL A 252 -12.54 12.70 15.57
N LEU A 253 -12.18 11.43 15.79
CA LEU A 253 -11.36 11.04 16.94
C LEU A 253 -9.92 11.57 16.85
N TYR A 254 -9.30 11.52 15.67
CA TYR A 254 -7.96 12.10 15.47
C TYR A 254 -7.93 13.60 15.79
N ASN A 255 -8.97 14.35 15.41
CA ASN A 255 -9.06 15.78 15.72
C ASN A 255 -9.25 16.04 17.22
N CYS A 256 -9.91 15.13 17.96
CA CYS A 256 -9.93 15.20 19.43
C CYS A 256 -8.53 15.02 20.03
N VAL A 257 -7.73 14.09 19.50
CA VAL A 257 -6.33 13.92 19.92
C VAL A 257 -5.52 15.17 19.61
N LEU A 258 -5.64 15.70 18.39
CA LEU A 258 -4.96 16.94 17.97
C LEU A 258 -5.34 18.12 18.88
N TYR A 259 -6.61 18.30 19.18
CA TYR A 259 -7.10 19.32 20.11
C TYR A 259 -6.41 19.21 21.47
N SER A 260 -6.31 18.00 22.02
CA SER A 260 -5.66 17.79 23.31
C SER A 260 -4.16 18.12 23.29
N VAL A 261 -3.45 17.76 22.21
CA VAL A 261 -2.05 18.14 22.03
C VAL A 261 -1.87 19.65 21.89
N MET A 262 -2.84 20.35 21.31
CA MET A 262 -2.80 21.79 21.14
C MET A 262 -3.11 22.58 22.43
N PHE A 263 -4.03 22.09 23.26
CA PHE A 263 -4.61 22.90 24.34
C PHE A 263 -4.49 22.30 25.75
N ASP A 264 -4.45 20.98 25.90
CA ASP A 264 -4.36 20.34 27.22
C ASP A 264 -2.91 20.09 27.67
N ASN A 265 -1.96 20.15 26.74
CA ASN A 265 -0.53 19.96 26.95
C ASN A 265 0.08 20.88 28.02
N ASP A 266 -0.41 22.12 28.12
CA ASP A 266 0.09 23.13 29.06
C ASP A 266 -0.42 22.93 30.49
N LEU A 267 -1.52 22.17 30.67
CA LEU A 267 -2.23 22.02 31.94
C LEU A 267 -1.43 21.23 33.00
N TYR A 268 -0.39 20.51 32.60
CA TYR A 268 0.44 19.66 33.47
C TYR A 268 1.95 19.95 33.31
N SER A 269 2.30 21.18 32.94
CA SER A 269 3.61 21.53 32.39
C SER A 269 4.78 21.71 33.37
N ASP A 270 4.57 21.62 34.69
CA ASP A 270 5.57 21.98 35.71
C ASP A 270 6.64 20.92 36.03
N VAL A 271 6.58 19.72 35.43
CA VAL A 271 7.49 18.62 35.82
C VAL A 271 8.53 18.31 34.73
N GLY A 272 9.79 18.64 35.04
CA GLY A 272 10.98 17.97 34.49
C GLY A 272 11.27 18.19 33.00
N THR A 273 11.90 19.31 32.66
CA THR A 273 12.54 19.47 31.35
C THR A 273 13.77 18.54 31.26
N ARG A 274 13.68 17.53 30.40
CA ARG A 274 14.88 16.88 29.87
C ARG A 274 15.74 17.97 29.22
N LYS A 275 17.05 18.00 29.49
CA LYS A 275 17.99 18.90 28.82
C LYS A 275 18.07 18.57 27.32
N SER A 276 17.14 19.06 26.51
CA SER A 276 17.26 19.16 25.05
C SER A 276 17.84 20.51 24.69
N GLY A 277 18.57 20.60 23.57
CA GLY A 277 19.06 21.89 23.05
C GLY A 277 17.94 22.82 22.58
N LEU A 278 16.74 22.28 22.32
CA LEU A 278 15.52 23.03 21.98
C LEU A 278 14.59 23.12 23.19
N SER A 279 13.82 24.22 23.28
CA SER A 279 12.82 24.38 24.34
C SER A 279 11.66 23.38 24.17
N LYS A 280 11.05 22.95 25.29
CA LYS A 280 9.86 22.07 25.29
C LYS A 280 8.73 22.64 24.42
N ALA A 281 8.50 23.95 24.50
CA ALA A 281 7.51 24.65 23.69
C ALA A 281 7.79 24.50 22.19
N THR A 282 9.04 24.69 21.79
CA THR A 282 9.46 24.51 20.39
C THR A 282 9.18 23.09 19.89
N ILE A 283 9.52 22.06 20.67
CA ILE A 283 9.29 20.67 20.26
C ILE A 283 7.79 20.36 20.17
N THR A 284 7.00 20.86 21.12
CA THR A 284 5.54 20.69 21.11
C THR A 284 4.91 21.34 19.87
N HIS A 285 5.31 22.57 19.53
CA HIS A 285 4.83 23.24 18.31
C HIS A 285 5.22 22.51 17.03
N ILE A 286 6.43 21.94 16.97
CA ILE A 286 6.84 21.09 15.85
C ILE A 286 5.93 19.86 15.73
N LEU A 287 5.64 19.18 16.85
CA LEU A 287 4.73 18.02 16.86
C LEU A 287 3.31 18.39 16.43
N ILE A 288 2.77 19.50 16.93
CA ILE A 288 1.45 20.03 16.52
C ILE A 288 1.44 20.32 15.02
N ALA A 289 2.47 20.99 14.50
CA ALA A 289 2.58 21.28 13.07
C ALA A 289 2.63 19.99 12.24
N MET A 290 3.40 18.99 12.66
CA MET A 290 3.47 17.70 11.97
C MET A 290 2.12 16.95 12.01
N LEU A 291 1.41 16.95 13.14
CA LEU A 291 0.06 16.37 13.23
C LEU A 291 -0.97 17.12 12.37
N ALA A 292 -0.86 18.45 12.28
CA ALA A 292 -1.72 19.26 11.42
C ALA A 292 -1.46 18.98 9.93
N VAL A 293 -0.19 18.88 9.52
CA VAL A 293 0.16 18.50 8.14
C VAL A 293 -0.33 17.09 7.83
N LEU A 294 -0.18 16.15 8.77
CA LEU A 294 -0.74 14.80 8.63
C LEU A 294 -2.26 14.87 8.41
N GLN A 295 -2.98 15.73 9.14
CA GLN A 295 -4.42 15.90 8.96
C GLN A 295 -4.79 16.48 7.60
N CYS A 296 -4.00 17.43 7.07
CA CYS A 296 -4.20 17.95 5.71
C CYS A 296 -4.07 16.84 4.65
N ILE A 297 -3.10 15.93 4.80
CA ILE A 297 -2.95 14.78 3.90
C ILE A 297 -4.16 13.84 4.02
N LEU A 298 -4.63 13.57 5.25
CA LEU A 298 -5.80 12.73 5.48
C LEU A 298 -7.09 13.32 4.88
N LEU A 299 -7.28 14.64 4.98
CA LEU A 299 -8.41 15.34 4.35
C LEU A 299 -8.35 15.29 2.82
N MET A 300 -7.17 15.49 2.24
CA MET A 300 -6.97 15.36 0.80
C MET A 300 -7.36 13.96 0.30
N TRP A 301 -6.92 12.91 0.99
CA TRP A 301 -7.32 11.54 0.65
C TRP A 301 -8.81 11.30 0.88
N PHE A 302 -9.42 11.88 1.92
CA PHE A 302 -10.87 11.78 2.11
C PHE A 302 -11.64 12.38 0.94
N VAL A 303 -11.21 13.53 0.41
CA VAL A 303 -11.80 14.11 -0.82
C VAL A 303 -11.71 13.14 -2.00
N MET A 304 -10.60 12.42 -2.14
CA MET A 304 -10.45 11.39 -3.19
C MET A 304 -11.39 10.20 -2.96
N ILE A 305 -11.53 9.75 -1.71
CA ILE A 305 -12.43 8.65 -1.34
C ILE A 305 -13.90 9.03 -1.61
N VAL A 306 -14.30 10.24 -1.24
CA VAL A 306 -15.66 10.76 -1.51
C VAL A 306 -15.92 10.86 -3.01
N LYS A 307 -14.92 11.26 -3.82
CA LYS A 307 -15.04 11.25 -5.29
C LYS A 307 -15.29 9.83 -5.85
N VAL A 308 -14.59 8.81 -5.32
CA VAL A 308 -14.84 7.42 -5.69
C VAL A 308 -16.24 6.98 -5.24
N ALA A 309 -16.64 7.31 -4.01
CA ALA A 309 -17.97 6.98 -3.50
C ALA A 309 -19.09 7.61 -4.35
N TYR A 310 -18.94 8.88 -4.74
CA TYR A 310 -19.86 9.55 -5.66
C TYR A 310 -19.96 8.79 -6.99
N ARG A 311 -18.82 8.38 -7.57
CA ARG A 311 -18.78 7.60 -8.82
C ARG A 311 -19.53 6.27 -8.70
N VAL A 312 -19.34 5.56 -7.57
CA VAL A 312 -20.04 4.29 -7.27
C VAL A 312 -21.55 4.50 -7.25
N VAL A 313 -22.02 5.54 -6.53
CA VAL A 313 -23.46 5.84 -6.41
C VAL A 313 -24.05 6.30 -7.75
N THR A 314 -23.27 6.95 -8.61
CA THR A 314 -23.69 7.32 -9.98
C THR A 314 -23.58 6.18 -11.01
N GLY A 315 -23.30 4.94 -10.57
CA GLY A 315 -23.30 3.76 -11.44
C GLY A 315 -22.05 3.60 -12.32
N SER A 316 -20.94 4.26 -12.00
CA SER A 316 -19.67 4.19 -12.75
C SER A 316 -18.61 3.30 -12.05
N GLY A 317 -19.01 2.57 -10.99
CA GLY A 317 -18.17 1.62 -10.24
C GLY A 317 -17.05 2.24 -9.39
N ALA A 318 -16.37 1.39 -8.60
CA ALA A 318 -15.36 1.77 -7.59
C ALA A 318 -13.92 1.75 -8.14
N ALA A 319 -13.71 2.13 -9.40
CA ALA A 319 -12.38 2.14 -10.02
C ALA A 319 -11.44 3.14 -9.31
N ASP A 320 -10.22 2.70 -9.00
CA ASP A 320 -9.21 3.50 -8.29
C ASP A 320 -8.45 4.37 -9.31
N THR A 321 -8.68 5.69 -9.30
CA THR A 321 -8.08 6.61 -10.28
C THR A 321 -6.57 6.80 -10.11
N ARG A 322 -5.96 6.21 -9.08
CA ARG A 322 -4.52 6.38 -8.77
C ARG A 322 -3.64 5.42 -9.57
N SER A 323 -4.14 4.25 -9.95
CA SER A 323 -3.34 3.13 -10.50
C SER A 323 -3.61 2.78 -11.96
N ASP A 324 -4.53 3.47 -12.64
CA ASP A 324 -5.11 3.00 -13.90
C ASP A 324 -4.24 3.18 -15.16
N ASP A 325 -3.15 3.95 -15.09
CA ASP A 325 -2.31 4.24 -16.27
C ASP A 325 -0.99 3.44 -16.27
N GLU A 326 -0.67 2.70 -15.20
CA GLU A 326 0.61 1.99 -15.05
C GLU A 326 0.68 0.73 -15.95
N ASP A 327 -0.45 0.06 -16.14
CA ASP A 327 -0.51 -1.27 -16.75
C ASP A 327 -0.33 -1.25 -18.28
N GLU A 328 -0.71 -0.14 -18.93
CA GLU A 328 -0.56 0.00 -20.39
C GLU A 328 0.87 0.36 -20.78
N ASP A 329 1.51 1.28 -20.04
CA ASP A 329 2.88 1.74 -20.32
C ASP A 329 3.93 0.65 -20.03
N GLU A 330 3.77 -0.15 -18.96
CA GLU A 330 4.70 -1.24 -18.62
C GLU A 330 4.59 -2.41 -19.62
N PHE A 331 3.37 -2.78 -20.02
CA PHE A 331 3.18 -3.81 -21.04
C PHE A 331 3.72 -3.36 -22.41
N ASP A 332 3.46 -2.12 -22.81
CA ASP A 332 3.91 -1.63 -24.12
C ASP A 332 5.44 -1.49 -24.18
N SER A 333 6.09 -1.00 -23.12
CA SER A 333 7.57 -0.95 -23.03
C SER A 333 8.20 -2.35 -23.04
N ALA A 334 7.72 -3.28 -22.20
CA ALA A 334 8.22 -4.66 -22.19
C ALA A 334 7.97 -5.38 -23.53
N SER A 335 6.82 -5.12 -24.17
CA SER A 335 6.50 -5.72 -25.48
C SER A 335 7.36 -5.16 -26.62
N THR A 336 7.72 -3.87 -26.57
CA THR A 336 8.63 -3.26 -27.55
C THR A 336 10.05 -3.79 -27.41
N GLU A 337 10.56 -3.93 -26.18
CA GLU A 337 11.87 -4.55 -25.94
C GLU A 337 11.93 -6.00 -26.45
N ASP A 338 10.92 -6.82 -26.12
CA ASP A 338 10.80 -8.20 -26.60
C ASP A 338 10.73 -8.30 -28.14
N GLU A 339 10.02 -7.39 -28.79
CA GLU A 339 9.95 -7.33 -30.25
C GLU A 339 11.27 -6.91 -30.87
N VAL A 340 11.99 -5.94 -30.29
CA VAL A 340 13.32 -5.51 -30.74
C VAL A 340 14.32 -6.65 -30.62
N VAL A 341 14.34 -7.37 -29.50
CA VAL A 341 15.22 -8.52 -29.26
C VAL A 341 14.88 -9.68 -30.22
N SER A 342 13.59 -10.01 -30.37
CA SER A 342 13.13 -11.06 -31.30
C SER A 342 13.47 -10.73 -32.76
N ASN A 343 13.27 -9.48 -33.19
CA ASN A 343 13.58 -9.05 -34.55
C ASN A 343 15.10 -8.99 -34.78
N GLY A 344 15.89 -8.58 -33.78
CA GLY A 344 17.35 -8.66 -33.80
C GLY A 344 17.86 -10.09 -33.96
N ALA A 345 17.30 -11.04 -33.18
CA ALA A 345 17.64 -12.45 -33.26
C ALA A 345 17.28 -13.07 -34.63
N LYS A 346 16.10 -12.76 -35.19
CA LYS A 346 15.70 -13.21 -36.53
C LYS A 346 16.58 -12.62 -37.63
N LYS A 347 16.96 -11.35 -37.53
CA LYS A 347 17.84 -10.67 -38.50
C LYS A 347 19.24 -11.29 -38.49
N ASN A 348 19.79 -11.57 -37.31
CA ASN A 348 21.08 -12.25 -37.17
C ASN A 348 21.03 -13.70 -37.65
N GLY A 349 19.98 -14.46 -37.33
CA GLY A 349 19.81 -15.83 -37.82
C GLY A 349 19.69 -15.91 -39.35
N ARG A 350 18.98 -14.95 -39.96
CA ARG A 350 18.84 -14.87 -41.43
C ARG A 350 20.13 -14.42 -42.11
N ALA A 351 20.93 -13.56 -41.47
CA ALA A 351 22.27 -13.19 -41.96
C ALA A 351 23.26 -14.38 -41.91
N ILE A 352 23.25 -15.16 -40.82
CA ILE A 352 24.09 -16.36 -40.67
C ILE A 352 23.68 -17.44 -41.70
N ALA A 353 22.38 -17.67 -41.90
CA ALA A 353 21.89 -18.62 -42.89
C ALA A 353 22.26 -18.20 -44.33
N SER A 354 22.19 -16.90 -44.65
CA SER A 354 22.63 -16.38 -45.95
C SER A 354 24.13 -16.55 -46.17
N SER A 355 24.94 -16.30 -45.14
CA SER A 355 26.39 -16.52 -45.16
C SER A 355 26.78 -17.99 -45.37
N ALA A 356 26.07 -18.92 -44.73
CA ALA A 356 26.29 -20.36 -44.88
C ALA A 356 25.90 -20.87 -46.29
N LEU A 357 24.83 -20.30 -46.88
CA LEU A 357 24.43 -20.61 -48.26
C LEU A 357 25.45 -20.08 -49.29
N GLU A 358 26.02 -18.90 -49.06
CA GLU A 358 27.08 -18.36 -49.92
C GLU A 358 28.41 -19.14 -49.81
N GLY A 359 28.73 -19.66 -48.62
CA GLY A 359 29.90 -20.53 -48.42
C GLY A 359 29.77 -21.86 -49.17
N THR A 360 28.62 -22.52 -49.05
CA THR A 360 28.35 -23.82 -49.71
C THR A 360 28.25 -23.70 -51.22
N THR A 361 27.69 -22.61 -51.76
CA THR A 361 27.67 -22.35 -53.21
C THR A 361 29.04 -22.04 -53.79
N LYS A 362 29.93 -21.36 -53.04
CA LYS A 362 31.34 -21.15 -53.45
C LYS A 362 32.13 -22.46 -53.46
N GLU A 363 31.98 -23.31 -52.45
CA GLU A 363 32.64 -24.63 -52.41
C GLU A 363 32.15 -25.57 -53.52
N ALA A 364 30.85 -25.56 -53.82
CA ALA A 364 30.28 -26.32 -54.93
C ALA A 364 30.83 -25.83 -56.29
N ARG A 365 30.97 -24.52 -56.46
CA ARG A 365 31.51 -23.91 -57.69
C ARG A 365 33.00 -24.19 -57.87
N GLN A 366 33.79 -24.24 -56.80
CA GLN A 366 35.21 -24.61 -56.85
C GLN A 366 35.42 -26.09 -57.19
N ARG A 367 34.57 -27.00 -56.70
CA ARG A 367 34.63 -28.43 -57.03
C ARG A 367 34.31 -28.74 -58.50
N THR A 368 33.48 -27.94 -59.15
CA THR A 368 33.20 -28.09 -60.59
C THR A 368 34.34 -27.61 -61.49
N THR A 369 35.14 -26.63 -61.06
CA THR A 369 36.25 -26.09 -61.87
C THR A 369 37.51 -26.96 -61.83
N ILE A 370 37.68 -27.83 -60.83
CA ILE A 370 38.85 -28.72 -60.69
C ILE A 370 38.71 -30.01 -61.51
N LYS A 371 37.54 -30.27 -62.13
CA LYS A 371 37.26 -31.46 -62.95
C LYS A 371 37.23 -31.20 -64.47
N SER A 372 37.66 -30.02 -64.92
CA SER A 372 37.95 -29.70 -66.32
C SER A 372 39.45 -29.53 -66.48
#